data_AF-T1WL39-F1
#
_entry.id   AF-T1WL39-F1
#
_cell.length_a   1.000
_cell.length_b   1.000
_cell.length_c   1.000
_cell.angle_alpha   90.00
_cell.angle_beta   90.00
_cell.angle_gamma   90.00
#
_symmetry.space_group_name_H-M   'P 1'
#
loop_
_entity.id
_entity.type
_entity.pdbx_description
1 polymer ?
#
loop_
_entity_poly.entity_id
_entity_poly.type
_entity_poly.pdbx_seq_one_letter_code
_entity_poly.pdbx_strand_id
1 'polypeptide(L)'
;AEEEVYFARRALCGDVQSRQRMIESNLRLVVKISRRYGNRGLALLDLIEEGNLGLIRAVEKFDPERGFRFSTYATWWIRQTIERAIMNQTRTIRLPIHIVKELNVYLRTARELAHRLDHEPSAEEIAEQLDRPVDDVSRMLRLNERMASVDTPLGGDSEKALLDVLPDDHEN
;
A
#
# COMPACT_ATOMS: atom_id res chain seq x y z
N ALA A 1 -6.23 -30.00 -6.57
CA ALA A 1 -7.59 -29.43 -6.48
C ALA A 1 -8.42 -30.23 -5.48
N GLU A 2 -8.44 -31.56 -5.59
CA GLU A 2 -9.12 -32.44 -4.62
C GLU A 2 -8.59 -32.29 -3.19
N GLU A 3 -7.26 -32.23 -3.00
CA GLU A 3 -6.66 -31.96 -1.69
C GLU A 3 -7.04 -30.58 -1.12
N GLU A 4 -7.11 -29.55 -1.97
CA GLU A 4 -7.51 -28.19 -1.55
C GLU A 4 -8.95 -28.20 -1.00
N VAL A 5 -9.85 -28.91 -1.68
CA VAL A 5 -11.25 -29.09 -1.25
C VAL A 5 -11.34 -29.89 0.05
N TYR A 6 -10.57 -30.98 0.15
CA TYR A 6 -10.54 -31.83 1.36
C TYR A 6 -10.09 -31.05 2.60
N PHE A 7 -8.97 -30.35 2.51
CA PHE A 7 -8.46 -29.56 3.64
C PHE A 7 -9.33 -28.33 3.91
N ALA A 8 -9.92 -27.70 2.88
CA ALA A 8 -10.84 -26.57 3.06
C ALA A 8 -12.08 -26.97 3.85
N ARG A 9 -12.72 -28.10 3.52
CA ARG A 9 -13.88 -28.60 4.27
C ARG A 9 -13.56 -28.84 5.74
N ARG A 10 -12.42 -29.48 6.02
CA ARG A 10 -11.96 -29.72 7.40
C ARG A 10 -11.63 -28.42 8.13
N ALA A 11 -10.97 -27.48 7.46
CA ALA A 11 -10.64 -26.17 8.03
C ALA A 11 -11.91 -25.38 8.42
N LEU A 12 -12.97 -25.44 7.61
CA LEU A 12 -14.27 -24.82 7.92
C LEU A 12 -14.96 -25.48 9.13
N CYS A 13 -14.76 -26.78 9.34
CA CYS A 13 -15.23 -27.49 10.53
C CYS A 13 -14.39 -27.21 11.79
N GLY A 14 -13.39 -26.32 11.71
CA GLY A 14 -12.54 -25.93 12.85
C GLY A 14 -11.28 -26.78 13.04
N ASP A 15 -10.91 -27.62 12.07
CA ASP A 15 -9.67 -28.39 12.15
C ASP A 15 -8.43 -27.48 11.96
N VAL A 16 -7.74 -27.25 13.08
CA VAL A 16 -6.53 -26.41 13.14
C VAL A 16 -5.41 -26.96 12.27
N GLN A 17 -5.23 -28.28 12.19
CA GLN A 17 -4.16 -28.89 11.39
C GLN A 17 -4.39 -28.71 9.89
N SER A 18 -5.64 -28.90 9.45
CA SER A 18 -6.01 -28.67 8.05
C SER A 18 -5.85 -27.21 7.66
N ARG A 19 -6.24 -26.28 8.54
CA ARG A 19 -6.04 -24.84 8.33
C ARG A 19 -4.55 -24.50 8.19
N GLN A 20 -3.72 -24.98 9.11
CA GLN A 20 -2.28 -24.72 9.09
C GLN A 20 -1.64 -25.26 7.81
N ARG A 21 -1.97 -26.51 7.44
CA ARG A 21 -1.47 -27.14 6.21
C ARG A 21 -1.87 -26.36 4.96
N MET A 22 -3.10 -25.82 4.90
CA MET A 22 -3.52 -24.95 3.79
C MET A 22 -2.70 -23.67 3.71
N ILE A 23 -2.40 -23.03 4.85
CA ILE A 23 -1.61 -21.80 4.90
C ILE A 23 -0.19 -22.09 4.41
N GLU A 24 0.50 -23.06 5.02
CA GLU A 24 1.90 -23.41 4.72
C GLU A 24 2.09 -23.80 3.25
N SER A 25 1.16 -24.58 2.69
CA SER A 25 1.21 -25.00 1.28
C SER A 25 1.12 -23.82 0.29
N ASN A 26 0.58 -22.67 0.73
CA ASN A 26 0.32 -21.51 -0.12
C ASN A 26 1.24 -20.30 0.17
N LEU A 27 2.21 -20.40 1.08
CA LEU A 27 3.14 -19.30 1.38
C LEU A 27 3.91 -18.80 0.13
N ARG A 28 4.26 -19.72 -0.79
CA ARG A 28 4.92 -19.38 -2.05
C ARG A 28 4.09 -18.42 -2.92
N LEU A 29 2.77 -18.51 -2.86
CA LEU A 29 1.86 -17.61 -3.57
C LEU A 29 1.98 -16.18 -3.00
N VAL A 30 2.04 -16.04 -1.68
CA VAL A 30 2.20 -14.75 -1.00
C VAL A 30 3.50 -14.08 -1.42
N VAL A 31 4.61 -14.81 -1.39
CA VAL A 31 5.93 -14.29 -1.83
C VAL A 31 5.88 -13.82 -3.28
N LYS A 32 5.26 -14.61 -4.18
CA LYS A 32 5.11 -14.24 -5.59
C LYS A 32 4.31 -12.96 -5.79
N ILE A 33 3.22 -12.77 -5.04
CA ILE A 33 2.38 -11.57 -5.14
C ILE A 33 3.12 -10.35 -4.56
N SER A 34 3.73 -10.50 -3.38
CA SER A 34 4.42 -9.44 -2.64
C SER A 34 5.57 -8.82 -3.42
N ARG A 35 6.31 -9.63 -4.19
CA ARG A 35 7.40 -9.13 -5.07
C ARG A 35 6.97 -8.04 -6.05
N ARG A 36 5.70 -8.02 -6.49
CA ARG A 36 5.19 -6.97 -7.40
C ARG A 36 4.96 -5.61 -6.71
N TYR A 37 4.91 -5.61 -5.38
CA TYR A 37 4.69 -4.42 -4.56
C TYR A 37 5.98 -3.89 -3.92
N GLY A 38 7.14 -4.46 -4.29
CA GLY A 38 8.44 -3.96 -3.85
C GLY A 38 8.68 -2.50 -4.24
N ASN A 39 9.58 -1.85 -3.52
CA ASN A 39 9.97 -0.45 -3.71
C ASN A 39 8.82 0.58 -3.56
N ARG A 40 7.72 0.21 -2.90
CA ARG A 40 6.59 1.11 -2.60
C ARG A 40 6.58 1.65 -1.18
N GLY A 41 7.72 1.56 -0.47
CA GLY A 41 7.93 2.16 0.84
C GLY A 41 7.93 1.19 2.03
N LEU A 42 7.59 -0.08 1.83
CA LEU A 42 7.75 -1.13 2.85
C LEU A 42 8.82 -2.14 2.42
N ALA A 43 9.49 -2.77 3.39
CA ALA A 43 10.45 -3.82 3.10
C ALA A 43 9.72 -5.07 2.57
N LEU A 44 10.43 -5.91 1.80
CA LEU A 44 9.82 -7.11 1.22
C LEU A 44 9.27 -8.06 2.29
N LEU A 45 9.95 -8.17 3.44
CA LEU A 45 9.50 -9.00 4.56
C LEU A 45 8.17 -8.48 5.14
N ASP A 46 8.05 -7.16 5.35
CA ASP A 46 6.81 -6.55 5.83
C ASP A 46 5.64 -6.80 4.87
N LEU A 47 5.88 -6.67 3.56
CA LEU A 47 4.88 -6.98 2.53
C LEU A 47 4.44 -8.45 2.57
N ILE A 48 5.38 -9.38 2.82
CA ILE A 48 5.08 -10.80 2.94
C ILE A 48 4.22 -11.07 4.17
N GLU A 49 4.55 -10.49 5.32
CA GLU A 49 3.77 -10.69 6.55
C GLU A 49 2.35 -10.13 6.43
N GLU A 50 2.18 -8.94 5.85
CA GLU A 50 0.86 -8.38 5.57
C GLU A 50 0.08 -9.24 4.56
N GLY A 51 0.77 -9.80 3.57
CA GLY A 51 0.21 -10.78 2.64
C GLY A 51 -0.20 -12.09 3.31
N ASN A 52 0.55 -12.56 4.31
CA ASN A 52 0.22 -13.75 5.11
C ASN A 52 -1.07 -13.52 5.91
N LEU A 53 -1.27 -12.32 6.48
CA LEU A 53 -2.55 -11.96 7.11
C LEU A 53 -3.72 -12.01 6.12
N GLY A 54 -3.48 -11.61 4.86
CA GLY A 54 -4.46 -11.79 3.77
C GLY A 54 -4.75 -13.25 3.46
N LEU A 55 -3.70 -14.08 3.38
CA LEU A 55 -3.84 -15.52 3.14
C LEU A 55 -4.65 -16.21 4.24
N ILE A 56 -4.39 -15.89 5.51
CA ILE A 56 -5.14 -16.45 6.65
C ILE A 56 -6.64 -16.15 6.51
N ARG A 57 -7.01 -14.89 6.22
CA ARG A 57 -8.41 -14.51 5.96
C ARG A 57 -9.00 -15.22 4.75
N ALA A 58 -8.20 -15.45 3.72
CA ALA A 58 -8.64 -16.21 2.55
C ALA A 58 -8.98 -17.66 2.92
N VAL A 59 -8.16 -18.33 3.75
CA VAL A 59 -8.43 -19.69 4.22
C VAL A 59 -9.70 -19.73 5.07
N GLU A 60 -9.90 -18.75 5.96
CA GLU A 60 -11.09 -18.67 6.84
C GLU A 60 -12.41 -18.50 6.07
N LYS A 61 -12.38 -17.82 4.93
CA LYS A 61 -13.59 -17.46 4.15
C LYS A 61 -13.72 -18.22 2.84
N PHE A 62 -12.81 -19.15 2.55
CA PHE A 62 -12.84 -19.90 1.31
C PHE A 62 -13.98 -20.92 1.33
N ASP A 63 -14.79 -20.89 0.28
CA ASP A 63 -15.89 -21.83 0.08
C ASP A 63 -15.50 -22.86 -1.01
N PRO A 64 -15.25 -24.13 -0.63
CA PRO A 64 -14.86 -25.16 -1.58
C PRO A 64 -16.00 -25.59 -2.52
N GLU A 65 -17.27 -25.35 -2.16
CA GLU A 65 -18.42 -25.80 -2.95
C GLU A 65 -18.67 -24.91 -4.18
N ARG A 66 -18.04 -23.73 -4.24
CA ARG A 66 -18.12 -22.82 -5.39
C ARG A 66 -17.34 -23.28 -6.63
N GLY A 67 -16.49 -24.32 -6.52
CA GLY A 67 -15.77 -24.90 -7.66
C GLY A 67 -14.61 -24.05 -8.23
N PHE A 68 -14.26 -22.92 -7.59
CA PHE A 68 -13.09 -22.12 -7.98
C PHE A 68 -11.83 -22.56 -7.24
N ARG A 69 -10.67 -22.44 -7.88
CA ARG A 69 -9.37 -22.71 -7.24
C ARG A 69 -9.11 -21.75 -6.09
N PHE A 70 -8.55 -22.27 -5.00
CA PHE A 70 -8.19 -21.48 -3.82
C PHE A 70 -7.24 -20.33 -4.17
N SER A 71 -6.25 -20.57 -5.04
CA SER A 71 -5.27 -19.55 -5.46
C SER A 71 -5.90 -18.32 -6.08
N THR A 72 -6.99 -18.48 -6.84
CA THR A 72 -7.75 -17.38 -7.44
C THR A 72 -8.38 -16.50 -6.35
N TYR A 73 -8.99 -17.12 -5.34
CA TYR A 73 -9.61 -16.41 -4.22
C TYR A 73 -8.57 -15.76 -3.30
N ALA A 74 -7.52 -16.50 -2.93
CA ALA A 74 -6.45 -16.02 -2.07
C ALA A 74 -5.73 -14.80 -2.66
N THR A 75 -5.56 -14.76 -4.00
CA THR A 75 -4.91 -13.63 -4.68
C THR A 75 -5.60 -12.29 -4.38
N TRP A 76 -6.93 -12.25 -4.27
CA TRP A 76 -7.68 -11.03 -3.94
C TRP A 76 -7.39 -10.55 -2.52
N TRP A 77 -7.44 -11.47 -1.53
CA TRP A 77 -7.18 -11.13 -0.14
C TRP A 77 -5.73 -10.71 0.12
N ILE A 78 -4.77 -11.42 -0.47
CA ILE A 78 -3.35 -11.09 -0.38
C ILE A 78 -3.10 -9.70 -0.98
N ARG A 79 -3.65 -9.41 -2.18
CA ARG A 79 -3.53 -8.09 -2.79
C ARG A 79 -4.10 -6.98 -1.91
N GLN A 80 -5.32 -7.18 -1.43
CA GLN A 80 -6.06 -6.17 -0.66
C GLN A 80 -5.35 -5.82 0.65
N THR A 81 -4.83 -6.83 1.35
CA THR A 81 -4.11 -6.62 2.62
C THR A 81 -2.79 -5.90 2.41
N ILE A 82 -2.00 -6.31 1.41
CA ILE A 82 -0.75 -5.63 1.04
C ILE A 82 -1.00 -4.16 0.65
N GLU A 83 -1.96 -3.91 -0.24
CA GLU A 83 -2.29 -2.54 -0.67
C GLU A 83 -2.76 -1.68 0.50
N ARG A 84 -3.57 -2.25 1.40
CA ARG A 84 -4.01 -1.57 2.62
C ARG A 84 -2.86 -1.29 3.58
N ALA A 85 -1.89 -2.20 3.71
CA ALA A 85 -0.71 -2.01 4.57
C ALA A 85 0.15 -0.86 4.05
N ILE A 86 0.46 -0.84 2.76
CA ILE A 86 1.20 0.25 2.10
C ILE A 86 0.51 1.60 2.35
N MET A 87 -0.81 1.68 2.13
CA MET A 87 -1.55 2.94 2.36
C MET A 87 -1.52 3.40 3.82
N ASN A 88 -1.37 2.49 4.78
CA ASN A 88 -1.46 2.78 6.20
C ASN A 88 -0.12 3.03 6.89
N GLN A 89 0.96 2.41 6.40
CA GLN A 89 2.26 2.32 7.08
C GLN A 89 3.40 3.03 6.34
N THR A 90 3.26 3.29 5.03
CA THR A 90 4.36 3.90 4.24
C THR A 90 4.67 5.35 4.61
N ARG A 91 3.71 6.09 5.18
CA ARG A 91 3.92 7.49 5.58
C ARG A 91 4.19 7.59 7.07
N THR A 92 5.18 8.39 7.44
CA THR A 92 5.49 8.68 8.85
C THR A 92 4.34 9.38 9.55
N ILE A 93 3.70 10.36 8.89
CA ILE A 93 2.41 10.90 9.31
C ILE A 93 1.32 10.10 8.61
N ARG A 94 0.56 9.33 9.39
CA ARG A 94 -0.50 8.46 8.90
C ARG A 94 -1.63 9.27 8.26
N LEU A 95 -1.93 8.98 7.00
CA LEU A 95 -3.11 9.50 6.31
C LEU A 95 -4.24 8.46 6.29
N PRO A 96 -5.51 8.89 6.43
CA PRO A 96 -6.65 8.00 6.25
C PRO A 96 -6.73 7.41 4.83
N ILE A 97 -7.27 6.20 4.69
CA ILE A 97 -7.31 5.47 3.41
C ILE A 97 -8.08 6.24 2.33
N HIS A 98 -9.17 6.93 2.67
CA HIS A 98 -9.96 7.69 1.69
C HIS A 98 -9.15 8.86 1.10
N ILE A 99 -8.39 9.57 1.94
CA ILE A 99 -7.47 10.65 1.50
C ILE A 99 -6.38 10.09 0.58
N VAL A 100 -5.77 8.96 0.93
CA VAL A 100 -4.75 8.33 0.09
C VAL A 100 -5.32 7.86 -1.26
N LYS A 101 -6.57 7.38 -1.28
CA LYS A 101 -7.26 7.00 -2.52
C LYS A 101 -7.53 8.20 -3.41
N GLU A 102 -8.06 9.28 -2.85
CA GLU A 102 -8.27 10.55 -3.55
C GLU A 102 -6.96 11.11 -4.10
N LEU A 103 -5.92 11.17 -3.27
CA LEU A 103 -4.59 11.60 -3.69
C LEU A 103 -4.06 10.77 -4.87
N ASN A 104 -4.25 9.45 -4.86
CA ASN A 104 -3.84 8.60 -5.98
C ASN A 104 -4.64 8.87 -7.26
N VAL A 105 -5.89 9.34 -7.18
CA VAL A 105 -6.65 9.79 -8.35
C VAL A 105 -5.98 11.05 -8.92
N TYR A 106 -5.76 12.07 -8.09
CA TYR A 106 -5.09 13.32 -8.51
C TYR A 106 -3.72 13.04 -9.14
N LEU A 107 -2.90 12.20 -8.51
CA LEU A 107 -1.57 11.84 -9.04
C LEU A 107 -1.61 11.02 -10.33
N ARG A 108 -2.67 10.25 -10.57
CA ARG A 108 -2.85 9.54 -11.85
C ARG A 108 -3.25 10.51 -12.94
N THR A 109 -4.22 11.38 -12.67
CA THR A 109 -4.65 12.42 -13.61
C THR A 109 -3.51 13.38 -13.95
N ALA A 110 -2.71 13.79 -12.96
CA ALA A 110 -1.51 14.59 -13.19
C ALA A 110 -0.54 13.90 -14.15
N ARG A 111 -0.30 12.59 -13.99
CA ARG A 111 0.54 11.81 -14.93
C ARG A 111 -0.07 11.71 -16.33
N GLU A 112 -1.38 11.52 -16.43
CA GLU A 112 -2.07 11.51 -17.72
C GLU A 112 -2.02 12.87 -18.43
N LEU A 113 -2.16 13.97 -17.68
CA LEU A 113 -2.04 15.33 -18.19
C LEU A 113 -0.60 15.64 -18.60
N ALA A 114 0.40 15.30 -17.78
CA ALA A 114 1.82 15.46 -18.13
C ALA A 114 2.26 14.64 -19.36
N HIS A 115 1.49 13.62 -19.76
CA HIS A 115 1.72 12.90 -21.01
C HIS A 115 1.09 13.58 -22.23
N ARG A 116 0.06 14.40 -22.03
CA ARG A 116 -0.63 15.14 -23.11
C ARG A 116 -0.08 16.56 -23.26
N LEU A 117 0.21 17.19 -22.13
CA LEU A 117 0.83 18.50 -21.96
C LEU A 117 2.32 18.25 -21.83
N ASP A 118 3.14 18.87 -22.65
CA ASP A 118 4.61 18.72 -22.62
C ASP A 118 5.26 19.46 -21.42
N HIS A 119 4.52 19.56 -20.30
CA HIS A 119 4.94 20.21 -19.06
C HIS A 119 4.25 19.56 -17.85
N GLU A 120 4.76 19.86 -16.66
CA GLU A 120 4.13 19.42 -15.41
C GLU A 120 2.80 20.17 -15.21
N PRO A 121 1.68 19.46 -14.92
CA PRO A 121 0.38 20.10 -14.85
C PRO A 121 0.22 20.92 -13.57
N SER A 122 -0.45 22.06 -13.71
CA SER A 122 -0.81 22.92 -12.59
C SER A 122 -1.98 22.34 -11.78
N ALA A 123 -2.17 22.83 -10.55
CA ALA A 123 -3.32 22.44 -9.73
C ALA A 123 -4.66 22.81 -10.38
N GLU A 124 -4.69 23.89 -11.18
CA GLU A 124 -5.87 24.33 -11.92
C GLU A 124 -6.24 23.37 -13.05
N GLU A 125 -5.26 22.90 -13.83
CA GLU A 125 -5.48 21.95 -14.92
C GLU A 125 -5.96 20.58 -14.42
N ILE A 126 -5.42 20.13 -13.28
CA ILE A 126 -5.88 18.89 -12.63
C ILE A 126 -7.31 19.06 -12.10
N ALA A 127 -7.63 20.23 -11.54
CA ALA A 127 -8.95 20.55 -11.02
C ALA A 127 -10.00 20.60 -12.14
N GLU A 128 -9.67 21.23 -13.27
CA GLU A 128 -10.51 21.29 -14.47
C GLU A 128 -10.80 19.90 -15.03
N GLN A 129 -9.76 19.05 -15.16
CA GLN A 129 -9.91 17.70 -15.69
C GLN A 129 -10.75 16.77 -14.79
N LEU A 130 -10.80 17.02 -13.48
CA LEU A 130 -11.52 16.22 -12.49
C LEU A 130 -12.85 16.82 -12.05
N ASP A 131 -13.20 18.00 -12.54
CA ASP A 131 -14.37 18.78 -12.13
C ASP A 131 -14.42 18.96 -10.60
N ARG A 132 -13.32 19.49 -10.05
CA ARG A 132 -13.14 19.72 -8.61
C ARG A 132 -12.69 21.15 -8.32
N PRO A 133 -12.92 21.67 -7.10
CA PRO A 133 -12.36 22.96 -6.70
C PRO A 133 -10.82 22.93 -6.67
N VAL A 134 -10.20 24.01 -7.16
CA VAL A 134 -8.73 24.17 -7.14
C VAL A 134 -8.16 24.09 -5.72
N ASP A 135 -8.89 24.65 -4.74
CA ASP A 135 -8.50 24.62 -3.32
C ASP A 135 -8.38 23.18 -2.79
N ASP A 136 -9.31 22.30 -3.15
CA ASP A 136 -9.27 20.89 -2.75
C ASP A 136 -8.05 20.17 -3.35
N VAL A 137 -7.76 20.41 -4.63
CA VAL A 137 -6.58 19.84 -5.29
C VAL A 137 -5.30 20.36 -4.64
N SER A 138 -5.20 21.66 -4.39
CA SER A 138 -4.05 22.28 -3.73
C SER A 138 -3.82 21.72 -2.33
N ARG A 139 -4.88 21.61 -1.53
CA ARG A 139 -4.83 21.00 -0.20
C ARG A 139 -4.36 19.55 -0.25
N MET A 140 -4.82 18.77 -1.23
CA MET A 140 -4.41 17.38 -1.40
C MET A 140 -2.95 17.25 -1.86
N LEU A 141 -2.48 18.14 -2.73
CA LEU A 141 -1.07 18.16 -3.17
C LEU A 141 -0.13 18.51 -2.02
N ARG A 142 -0.50 19.43 -1.12
CA ARG A 142 0.27 19.72 0.11
C ARG A 142 0.43 18.48 1.00
N LEU A 143 -0.62 17.66 1.13
CA LEU A 143 -0.56 16.40 1.89
C LEU A 143 0.35 15.35 1.22
N ASN A 144 0.69 15.53 -0.06
CA ASN A 144 1.59 14.60 -0.74
C ASN A 144 3.06 14.80 -0.35
N GLU A 145 3.44 16.00 0.08
CA GLU A 145 4.81 16.33 0.48
C GLU A 145 5.34 15.33 1.52
N ARG A 146 6.55 14.82 1.25
CA ARG A 146 7.21 13.87 2.14
C ARG A 146 8.09 14.64 3.10
N MET A 147 8.16 14.14 4.33
CA MET A 147 9.04 14.72 5.33
C MET A 147 10.50 14.48 4.95
N ALA A 148 11.33 15.51 5.13
CA ALA A 148 12.78 15.40 5.06
C ALA A 148 13.33 14.94 6.42
N SER A 149 14.45 14.22 6.42
CA SER A 149 15.15 13.90 7.66
C SER A 149 15.91 15.13 8.15
N VAL A 150 15.80 15.43 9.43
CA VAL A 150 16.51 16.51 10.12
C VAL A 150 18.02 16.25 10.17
N ASP A 151 18.42 14.98 10.09
CA ASP A 151 19.82 14.55 10.03
C ASP A 151 20.42 14.64 8.60
N THR A 152 19.65 15.08 7.60
CA THR A 152 20.16 15.20 6.22
C THR A 152 21.21 16.32 6.17
N PRO A 153 22.45 16.05 5.69
CA PRO A 153 23.48 17.07 5.58
C PRO A 153 23.12 18.13 4.54
N LEU A 154 23.42 19.38 4.84
CA LEU A 154 23.13 20.52 3.98
C LEU A 154 24.24 20.72 2.93
N GLY A 155 24.05 20.15 1.74
CA GLY A 155 25.07 20.14 0.69
C GLY A 155 26.10 19.03 0.94
N GLY A 156 26.36 18.21 -0.09
CA GLY A 156 26.85 16.84 0.06
C GLY A 156 28.15 16.58 0.83
N ASP A 157 28.94 17.61 1.16
CA ASP A 157 30.22 17.53 1.89
C ASP A 157 30.25 18.38 3.17
N SER A 158 29.13 18.98 3.59
CA SER A 158 29.09 19.76 4.82
C SER A 158 28.82 18.87 6.04
N GLU A 159 29.53 19.13 7.14
CA GLU A 159 29.25 18.50 8.44
C GLU A 159 27.93 18.98 9.07
N LYS A 160 27.28 20.00 8.49
CA LYS A 160 26.11 20.64 9.07
C LYS A 160 24.84 19.93 8.61
N ALA A 161 24.09 19.40 9.58
CA ALA A 161 22.76 18.84 9.35
C ALA A 161 21.71 19.95 9.26
N LEU A 162 20.53 19.60 8.74
CA LEU A 162 19.38 20.50 8.75
C LEU A 162 19.00 20.94 10.18
N LEU A 163 19.23 20.07 11.17
CA LEU A 163 19.08 20.37 12.59
C LEU A 163 19.88 21.59 13.05
N ASP A 164 21.10 21.75 12.56
CA ASP A 164 22.04 22.78 13.03
C ASP A 164 21.65 24.21 12.57
N VAL A 165 20.67 24.32 11.67
CA VAL A 165 20.19 25.59 11.12
C VAL A 165 18.80 25.94 11.64
N LEU A 166 18.07 24.99 12.20
CA LEU A 166 16.73 25.25 12.73
C LEU A 166 16.83 26.08 14.02
N PRO A 167 16.23 27.28 14.06
CA PRO A 167 16.17 28.08 15.28
C PRO A 167 15.25 27.41 16.31
N ASP A 168 15.53 27.64 17.60
CA ASP A 168 14.62 27.25 18.68
C ASP A 168 13.52 28.32 18.83
N ASP A 169 12.26 27.91 18.73
CA ASP A 169 11.10 28.81 18.89
C ASP A 169 10.92 29.28 20.35
N HIS A 170 11.65 28.69 21.31
CA HIS A 170 11.57 29.01 22.74
C HIS A 170 12.64 29.98 23.26
N GLU A 171 13.49 30.58 22.42
CA GLU A 171 14.29 31.75 22.83
C GLU A 171 13.43 33.03 22.87
N ASN A 172 12.56 33.12 23.89
CA ASN A 172 12.02 34.35 24.47
C ASN A 172 11.50 34.12 25.90
#